data_AF-A0A060Z7T7-F1
#
_entry.id   AF-A0A060Z7T7-F1
#
_cell.length_a   1.000
_cell.length_b   1.000
_cell.length_c   1.000
_cell.angle_alpha   90.00
_cell.angle_beta   90.00
_cell.angle_gamma   90.00
#
_symmetry.space_group_name_H-M   'P 1'
#
loop_
_entity.id
_entity.type
_entity.pdbx_description
1 polymer ?
#
loop_
_entity_poly.entity_id
_entity_poly.type
_entity_poly.pdbx_seq_one_letter_code
_entity_poly.pdbx_strand_id
1 'polypeptide(L)'
;MPAVLREAPSESADRTTCLQHEKHILDEDVKAQKELVWLLHKALEVAQLEKRTCTEFLAAEGEQERLELLRHYERHAADLRGRLLELKAEGEDLRTSLAQRDAHVAELQENVTLMRKKNHAKQEVILKLLEKVSACLADPTRTVSTTNGLEPQTFRQLNEDTENLKDDIEAYKIQNKFLNSELYQLTKLWLNSSEQEKSLMVKCAYLEARNCQIESRYLGVLGKLQENKVLEPGQREAVRKLQGEDPLQGDLNDVRKLNPVREHDEYGFKIIPDYEVEDIKLLAKIQAQEIRSHSLLRQEAGDRLLLGRWAQYLGGRPADNLCPSSELKSLLRGGVPCEYRPRVWRWVVRVRTRALWERHPDRYQQVGGIGLSKFTLQCSSQSLNLLYTTIQQFGVT
;
A
#
# COMPACT_ATOMS: atom_id res chain seq x y z
N MET A 1 2.68 -55.34 -74.99
CA MET A 1 2.85 -53.88 -75.06
C MET A 1 2.30 -53.29 -73.77
N PRO A 2 3.15 -52.65 -72.95
CA PRO A 2 2.79 -52.12 -71.63
C PRO A 2 2.31 -50.66 -71.71
N ALA A 3 1.43 -50.27 -70.78
CA ALA A 3 1.28 -48.92 -70.22
C ALA A 3 0.31 -49.07 -69.04
N VAL A 4 0.79 -49.35 -67.83
CA VAL A 4 1.12 -48.34 -66.81
C VAL A 4 0.12 -47.18 -66.82
N LEU A 5 -0.79 -47.18 -65.84
CA LEU A 5 -1.12 -46.00 -65.03
C LEU A 5 -1.76 -46.48 -63.74
N ARG A 6 -0.85 -46.73 -62.79
CA ARG A 6 -1.09 -46.96 -61.37
C ARG A 6 -0.82 -45.62 -60.71
N GLU A 7 -1.86 -44.87 -60.34
CA GLU A 7 -1.84 -43.76 -59.36
C GLU A 7 -3.22 -43.08 -59.38
N ALA A 8 -4.01 -43.18 -58.30
CA ALA A 8 -5.26 -42.42 -58.14
C ALA A 8 -5.93 -42.40 -56.73
N PRO A 9 -5.58 -43.22 -55.72
CA PRO A 9 -6.22 -43.09 -54.40
C PRO A 9 -5.50 -42.14 -53.42
N SER A 10 -4.18 -41.93 -53.53
CA SER A 10 -3.47 -40.98 -52.66
C SER A 10 -3.68 -39.53 -53.08
N GLU A 11 -3.56 -39.22 -54.38
CA GLU A 11 -3.77 -37.85 -54.88
C GLU A 11 -5.19 -37.32 -54.61
N SER A 12 -6.21 -38.18 -54.60
CA SER A 12 -7.58 -37.77 -54.31
C SER A 12 -7.80 -37.49 -52.83
N ALA A 13 -7.16 -38.24 -51.92
CA ALA A 13 -7.16 -37.99 -50.48
C ALA A 13 -6.34 -36.74 -50.10
N ASP A 14 -5.20 -36.51 -50.77
CA ASP A 14 -4.38 -35.32 -50.58
C ASP A 14 -5.10 -34.06 -51.11
N ARG A 15 -5.82 -34.17 -52.23
CA ARG A 15 -6.66 -33.07 -52.74
C ARG A 15 -7.84 -32.77 -51.81
N THR A 16 -8.50 -33.77 -51.23
CA THR A 16 -9.62 -33.51 -50.30
C THR A 16 -9.16 -32.87 -49.00
N THR A 17 -7.99 -33.25 -48.47
CA THR A 17 -7.41 -32.61 -47.28
C THR A 17 -6.93 -31.18 -47.57
N CYS A 18 -6.33 -30.92 -48.73
CA CYS A 18 -6.00 -29.55 -49.17
C CYS A 18 -7.26 -28.67 -49.29
N LEU A 19 -8.33 -29.17 -49.92
CA LEU A 19 -9.60 -28.44 -50.03
C LEU A 19 -10.28 -28.22 -48.67
N GLN A 20 -10.16 -29.16 -47.74
CA GLN A 20 -10.65 -28.99 -46.37
C GLN A 20 -9.87 -27.92 -45.61
N HIS A 21 -8.55 -27.87 -45.79
CA HIS A 21 -7.70 -26.85 -45.20
C HIS A 21 -7.98 -25.46 -45.80
N GLU A 22 -8.12 -25.35 -47.12
CA GLU A 22 -8.50 -24.12 -47.80
C GLU A 22 -9.89 -23.62 -47.34
N LYS A 23 -10.86 -24.53 -47.21
CA LYS A 23 -12.17 -24.20 -46.64
C LYS A 23 -12.07 -23.68 -45.21
N HIS A 24 -11.24 -24.29 -44.37
CA HIS A 24 -11.03 -23.82 -43.00
C HIS A 24 -10.45 -22.41 -42.96
N ILE A 25 -9.43 -22.13 -43.79
CA ILE A 25 -8.83 -20.80 -43.92
C ILE A 25 -9.90 -19.79 -44.36
N LEU A 26 -10.69 -20.12 -45.38
CA LEU A 26 -11.78 -19.26 -45.85
C LEU A 26 -12.86 -19.02 -44.78
N ASP A 27 -13.19 -20.04 -43.97
CA ASP A 27 -14.14 -19.90 -42.84
C ASP A 27 -13.58 -18.95 -41.75
N GLU A 28 -12.27 -18.99 -41.49
CA GLU A 28 -11.59 -18.06 -40.58
C GLU A 28 -11.54 -16.64 -41.15
N ASP A 29 -11.20 -16.49 -42.43
CA ASP A 29 -11.19 -15.19 -43.13
C ASP A 29 -12.58 -14.55 -43.13
N VAL A 30 -13.64 -15.34 -43.36
CA VAL A 30 -15.03 -14.85 -43.29
C VAL A 30 -15.41 -14.41 -41.88
N LYS A 31 -14.93 -15.11 -40.83
CA LYS A 31 -15.14 -14.67 -39.43
C LYS A 31 -14.42 -13.36 -39.16
N ALA A 32 -13.15 -13.26 -39.54
CA ALA A 32 -12.36 -12.04 -39.39
C ALA A 32 -12.97 -10.85 -40.14
N GLN A 33 -13.47 -11.08 -41.36
CA GLN A 33 -14.18 -10.06 -42.13
C GLN A 33 -15.48 -9.61 -41.44
N LYS A 34 -16.25 -10.52 -40.86
CA LYS A 34 -17.46 -10.17 -40.09
C LYS A 34 -17.14 -9.35 -38.85
N GLU A 35 -16.08 -9.70 -38.13
CA GLU A 35 -15.59 -8.93 -36.98
C GLU A 35 -15.12 -7.54 -37.38
N LEU A 36 -14.37 -7.42 -38.49
CA LEU A 36 -13.94 -6.14 -39.03
C LEU A 36 -15.14 -5.26 -39.41
N VAL A 37 -16.14 -5.81 -40.10
CA VAL A 37 -17.36 -5.07 -40.47
C VAL A 37 -18.10 -4.59 -39.22
N TRP A 38 -18.19 -5.43 -38.18
CA TRP A 38 -18.78 -5.03 -36.90
C TRP A 38 -18.00 -3.90 -36.22
N LEU A 39 -16.66 -3.99 -36.17
CA LEU A 39 -15.80 -2.94 -35.62
C LEU A 39 -15.92 -1.63 -36.40
N LEU A 40 -15.94 -1.70 -37.74
CA LEU A 40 -16.11 -0.54 -38.61
C LEU A 40 -17.48 0.11 -38.42
N HIS A 41 -18.55 -0.70 -38.28
CA HIS A 41 -19.88 -0.18 -37.98
C HIS A 41 -19.89 0.55 -36.63
N LYS A 42 -19.25 -0.02 -35.61
CA LYS A 42 -19.14 0.60 -34.29
C LYS A 42 -18.34 1.91 -34.32
N ALA A 43 -17.21 1.93 -35.03
CA ALA A 43 -16.40 3.12 -35.20
C ALA A 43 -17.16 4.21 -35.97
N LEU A 44 -17.93 3.83 -37.00
CA LEU A 44 -18.77 4.74 -37.76
C LEU A 44 -19.88 5.35 -36.90
N GLU A 45 -20.55 4.55 -36.06
CA GLU A 45 -21.55 5.05 -35.11
C GLU A 45 -20.95 6.12 -34.18
N VAL A 46 -19.78 5.85 -33.61
CA VAL A 46 -19.07 6.78 -32.72
C VAL A 46 -18.71 8.06 -33.47
N ALA A 47 -18.10 7.96 -34.65
CA ALA A 47 -17.73 9.13 -35.46
C ALA A 47 -18.96 9.95 -35.89
N GLN A 48 -20.09 9.31 -36.17
CA GLN A 48 -21.34 10.01 -36.49
C GLN A 48 -21.91 10.75 -35.29
N LEU A 49 -21.84 10.18 -34.08
CA LEU A 49 -22.25 10.84 -32.85
C LEU A 49 -21.35 12.03 -32.54
N GLU A 50 -20.03 11.86 -32.63
CA GLU A 50 -19.06 12.96 -32.47
C GLU A 50 -19.32 14.10 -33.44
N LYS A 51 -19.60 13.78 -34.71
CA LYS A 51 -19.97 14.79 -35.70
C LYS A 51 -21.21 15.57 -35.27
N ARG A 52 -22.26 14.90 -34.78
CA ARG A 52 -23.50 15.54 -34.31
C ARG A 52 -23.24 16.46 -33.11
N THR A 53 -22.51 15.98 -32.11
CA THR A 53 -22.16 16.79 -30.93
C THR A 53 -21.30 17.99 -31.28
N CYS A 54 -20.37 17.84 -32.23
CA CYS A 54 -19.57 18.96 -32.74
C CYS A 54 -20.43 19.96 -33.51
N THR A 55 -21.40 19.52 -34.31
CA THR A 55 -22.32 20.44 -35.00
C THR A 55 -23.21 21.22 -34.02
N GLU A 56 -23.68 20.59 -32.95
CA GLU A 56 -24.44 21.26 -31.88
C GLU A 56 -23.59 22.30 -31.14
N PHE A 57 -22.33 21.95 -30.82
CA PHE A 57 -21.40 22.87 -30.16
C PHE A 57 -21.06 24.09 -31.03
N LEU A 58 -20.91 23.90 -32.34
CA LEU A 58 -20.65 24.99 -33.28
C LEU A 58 -21.89 25.87 -33.50
N ALA A 59 -23.09 25.28 -33.46
CA ALA A 59 -24.36 25.98 -33.64
C ALA A 59 -24.74 26.90 -32.46
N ALA A 60 -24.19 26.70 -31.27
CA ALA A 60 -24.41 27.59 -30.13
C ALA A 60 -23.90 29.01 -30.43
N GLU A 61 -24.70 30.03 -30.11
CA GLU A 61 -24.46 31.41 -30.58
C GLU A 61 -23.43 32.14 -29.70
N GLY A 62 -23.26 31.74 -28.43
CA GLY A 62 -22.34 32.34 -27.47
C GLY A 62 -21.40 31.38 -26.75
N GLU A 63 -20.29 31.90 -26.20
CA GLU A 63 -19.34 31.12 -25.38
C GLU A 63 -19.97 30.59 -24.09
N GLN A 64 -20.94 31.33 -23.53
CA GLN A 64 -21.68 30.93 -22.33
C GLN A 64 -22.56 29.69 -22.58
N GLU A 65 -23.29 29.66 -23.71
CA GLU A 65 -24.12 28.51 -24.09
C GLU A 65 -23.27 27.27 -24.38
N ARG A 66 -22.11 27.45 -25.04
CA ARG A 66 -21.12 26.38 -25.27
C ARG A 66 -20.60 25.80 -23.95
N LEU A 67 -20.30 26.64 -22.98
CA LEU A 67 -19.83 26.22 -21.65
C LEU A 67 -20.92 25.44 -20.89
N GLU A 68 -22.17 25.90 -20.95
CA GLU A 68 -23.30 25.22 -20.31
C GLU A 68 -23.60 23.85 -20.95
N LEU A 69 -23.49 23.76 -22.27
CA LEU A 69 -23.62 22.51 -23.03
C LEU A 69 -22.54 21.49 -22.61
N LEU A 70 -21.27 21.91 -22.50
CA LEU A 70 -20.18 21.06 -22.01
C LEU A 70 -20.42 20.59 -20.57
N ARG A 71 -20.82 21.50 -19.67
CA ARG A 71 -21.15 21.14 -18.28
C ARG A 71 -22.33 20.18 -18.18
N HIS A 72 -23.31 20.28 -19.06
CA HIS A 72 -24.42 19.33 -19.13
C HIS A 72 -23.94 17.95 -19.59
N TYR A 73 -23.11 17.88 -20.64
CA TYR A 73 -22.52 16.64 -21.11
C TYR A 73 -21.61 15.98 -20.06
N GLU A 74 -20.83 16.75 -19.30
CA GLU A 74 -20.00 16.23 -18.21
C GLU A 74 -20.86 15.64 -17.08
N ARG A 75 -21.94 16.33 -16.67
CA ARG A 75 -22.90 15.82 -15.68
C ARG A 75 -23.55 14.53 -16.18
N HIS A 76 -24.04 14.53 -17.42
CA HIS A 76 -24.66 13.35 -18.01
C HIS A 76 -23.68 12.17 -18.13
N ALA A 77 -22.43 12.43 -18.51
CA ALA A 77 -21.38 11.41 -18.56
C ALA A 77 -21.04 10.86 -17.18
N ALA A 78 -20.98 11.71 -16.14
CA ALA A 78 -20.80 11.28 -14.77
C ALA A 78 -21.95 10.40 -14.28
N ASP A 79 -23.20 10.80 -14.55
CA ASP A 79 -24.40 10.03 -14.19
C ASP A 79 -24.42 8.65 -14.87
N LEU A 80 -24.11 8.59 -16.17
CA LEU A 80 -24.02 7.31 -16.90
C LEU A 80 -22.88 6.43 -16.38
N ARG A 81 -21.72 7.01 -16.04
CA ARG A 81 -20.61 6.26 -15.43
C ARG A 81 -21.01 5.71 -14.06
N GLY A 82 -21.73 6.49 -13.25
CA GLY A 82 -22.27 6.04 -11.96
C GLY A 82 -23.18 4.83 -12.12
N ARG A 83 -24.19 4.92 -12.99
CA ARG A 83 -25.10 3.80 -13.29
C ARG A 83 -24.38 2.56 -13.83
N LEU A 84 -23.34 2.75 -14.65
CA LEU A 84 -22.52 1.64 -15.15
C LEU A 84 -21.72 0.96 -14.03
N LEU A 85 -21.22 1.71 -13.05
CA LEU A 85 -20.52 1.16 -11.89
C LEU A 85 -21.51 0.40 -10.99
N GLU A 86 -22.69 0.96 -10.73
CA GLU A 86 -23.77 0.31 -9.98
C GLU A 86 -24.17 -1.03 -10.63
N LEU A 87 -24.47 -1.02 -11.93
CA LEU A 87 -24.82 -2.24 -12.66
C LEU A 87 -23.69 -3.28 -12.69
N LYS A 88 -22.43 -2.84 -12.73
CA LYS A 88 -21.27 -3.75 -12.65
C LYS A 88 -21.17 -4.39 -11.26
N ALA A 89 -21.34 -3.61 -10.19
CA ALA A 89 -21.35 -4.11 -8.82
C ALA A 89 -22.51 -5.11 -8.61
N GLU A 90 -23.72 -4.77 -9.04
CA GLU A 90 -24.86 -5.70 -9.02
C GLU A 90 -24.57 -6.99 -9.81
N GLY A 91 -23.90 -6.87 -10.96
CA GLY A 91 -23.47 -8.01 -11.75
C GLY A 91 -22.43 -8.89 -11.04
N GLU A 92 -21.50 -8.31 -10.28
CA GLU A 92 -20.54 -9.04 -9.46
C GLU A 92 -21.21 -9.71 -8.25
N ASP A 93 -22.14 -9.03 -7.59
CA ASP A 93 -22.94 -9.57 -6.48
C ASP A 93 -23.80 -10.76 -6.94
N LEU A 94 -24.44 -10.64 -8.10
CA LEU A 94 -25.20 -11.76 -8.68
C LEU A 94 -24.29 -12.92 -9.08
N ARG A 95 -23.10 -12.66 -9.62
CA ARG A 95 -22.12 -13.72 -9.95
C ARG A 95 -21.62 -14.44 -8.70
N THR A 96 -21.30 -13.71 -7.64
CA THR A 96 -20.84 -14.32 -6.37
C THR A 96 -21.96 -15.12 -5.71
N SER A 97 -23.19 -14.61 -5.72
CA SER A 97 -24.38 -15.34 -5.25
C SER A 97 -24.62 -16.62 -6.06
N LEU A 98 -24.51 -16.56 -7.39
CA LEU A 98 -24.61 -17.74 -8.25
C LEU A 98 -23.54 -18.78 -7.91
N ALA A 99 -22.28 -18.36 -7.76
CA ALA A 99 -21.17 -19.25 -7.40
C ALA A 99 -21.38 -19.92 -6.03
N GLN A 100 -21.91 -19.19 -5.05
CA GLN A 100 -22.28 -19.76 -3.73
C GLN A 100 -23.40 -20.80 -3.85
N ARG A 101 -24.41 -20.53 -4.68
CA ARG A 101 -25.51 -21.48 -4.92
C ARG A 101 -25.00 -22.74 -5.64
N ASP A 102 -24.13 -22.60 -6.63
CA ASP A 102 -23.53 -23.73 -7.34
C ASP A 102 -22.67 -24.60 -6.41
N ALA A 103 -21.89 -23.98 -5.51
CA ALA A 103 -21.15 -24.70 -4.48
C ALA A 103 -22.08 -25.49 -3.54
N HIS A 104 -23.19 -24.89 -3.11
CA HIS A 104 -24.17 -25.57 -2.27
C HIS A 104 -24.88 -26.73 -3.00
N VAL A 105 -25.19 -26.56 -4.28
CA VAL A 105 -25.75 -27.63 -5.12
C VAL A 105 -24.75 -28.78 -5.26
N ALA A 106 -23.46 -28.49 -5.47
CA ALA A 106 -22.41 -29.51 -5.54
C ALA A 106 -22.29 -30.30 -4.22
N GLU A 107 -22.32 -29.61 -3.08
CA GLU A 107 -22.30 -30.26 -1.75
C GLU A 107 -23.52 -31.17 -1.53
N LEU A 108 -24.72 -30.70 -1.89
CA LEU A 108 -25.94 -31.51 -1.81
C LEU A 108 -25.87 -32.73 -2.74
N GLN A 109 -25.32 -32.58 -3.95
CA GLN A 109 -25.10 -33.70 -4.86
C GLN A 109 -24.13 -34.73 -4.26
N GLU A 110 -23.02 -34.28 -3.67
CA GLU A 110 -22.08 -35.16 -2.98
C GLU A 110 -22.76 -35.91 -1.83
N ASN A 111 -23.51 -35.20 -0.98
CA ASN A 111 -24.28 -35.78 0.12
C ASN A 111 -25.27 -36.85 -0.36
N VAL A 112 -26.00 -36.60 -1.45
CA VAL A 112 -26.91 -37.57 -2.05
C VAL A 112 -26.14 -38.79 -2.58
N THR A 113 -24.99 -38.60 -3.24
CA THR A 113 -24.18 -39.73 -3.71
C THR A 113 -23.62 -40.56 -2.56
N LEU A 114 -23.17 -39.92 -1.48
CA LEU A 114 -22.70 -40.59 -0.28
C LEU A 114 -23.81 -41.38 0.40
N MET A 115 -25.00 -40.79 0.56
CA MET A 115 -26.16 -41.48 1.12
C MET A 115 -26.60 -42.67 0.25
N ARG A 116 -26.52 -42.54 -1.08
CA ARG A 116 -26.76 -43.64 -2.02
C ARG A 116 -25.76 -44.78 -1.81
N LYS A 117 -24.45 -44.48 -1.71
CA LYS A 117 -23.39 -45.47 -1.41
C LYS A 117 -23.61 -46.16 -0.06
N LYS A 118 -23.93 -45.40 1.00
CA LYS A 118 -24.23 -45.92 2.34
C LYS A 118 -25.44 -46.86 2.32
N ASN A 119 -26.50 -46.48 1.60
CA ASN A 119 -27.70 -47.32 1.48
C ASN A 119 -27.39 -48.63 0.73
N HIS A 120 -26.61 -48.54 -0.35
CA HIS A 120 -26.15 -49.72 -1.08
C HIS A 120 -25.32 -50.68 -0.20
N ALA A 121 -24.36 -50.15 0.55
CA ALA A 121 -23.56 -50.96 1.49
C ALA A 121 -24.43 -51.63 2.58
N LYS A 122 -25.44 -50.92 3.10
CA LYS A 122 -26.43 -51.51 4.04
C LYS A 122 -27.21 -52.66 3.38
N GLN A 123 -27.63 -52.51 2.12
CA GLN A 123 -28.32 -53.58 1.38
C GLN A 123 -27.43 -54.81 1.17
N GLU A 124 -26.16 -54.64 0.84
CA GLU A 124 -25.20 -55.76 0.73
C GLU A 124 -25.02 -56.52 2.05
N VAL A 125 -24.94 -55.80 3.17
CA VAL A 125 -24.84 -56.42 4.50
C VAL A 125 -26.11 -57.21 4.81
N ILE A 126 -27.29 -56.67 4.49
CA ILE A 126 -28.56 -57.38 4.67
C ILE A 126 -28.55 -58.68 3.85
N LEU A 127 -28.11 -58.65 2.60
CA LEU A 127 -28.00 -59.84 1.75
C LEU A 127 -27.02 -60.88 2.33
N LYS A 128 -25.83 -60.46 2.79
CA LYS A 128 -24.84 -61.35 3.43
C LYS A 128 -25.37 -61.95 4.75
N LEU A 129 -26.12 -61.18 5.53
CA LEU A 129 -26.75 -61.67 6.76
C LEU A 129 -27.88 -62.65 6.46
N LEU A 130 -28.71 -62.38 5.44
CA LEU A 130 -29.72 -63.31 4.95
C LEU A 130 -29.11 -64.65 4.52
N GLU A 131 -28.00 -64.61 3.78
CA GLU A 131 -27.26 -65.79 3.34
C GLU A 131 -26.64 -66.57 4.52
N LYS A 132 -26.10 -65.87 5.52
CA LYS A 132 -25.62 -66.51 6.76
C LYS A 132 -26.74 -67.14 7.57
N VAL A 133 -27.89 -66.47 7.67
CA VAL A 133 -29.06 -67.03 8.37
C VAL A 133 -29.60 -68.24 7.63
N SER A 134 -29.68 -68.21 6.30
CA SER A 134 -30.08 -69.39 5.51
C SER A 134 -29.07 -70.54 5.65
N ALA A 135 -27.76 -70.26 5.71
CA ALA A 135 -26.73 -71.26 5.95
C ALA A 135 -26.75 -71.84 7.38
N CYS A 136 -26.96 -71.01 8.42
CA CYS A 136 -27.10 -71.47 9.80
C CYS A 136 -28.36 -72.32 10.02
N LEU A 137 -29.45 -71.99 9.33
CA LEU A 137 -30.66 -72.82 9.33
C LEU A 137 -30.44 -74.15 8.61
N ALA A 138 -29.44 -74.23 7.71
CA ALA A 138 -29.07 -75.45 7.01
C ALA A 138 -28.06 -76.34 7.79
N ASP A 139 -27.35 -75.83 8.80
CA ASP A 139 -26.32 -76.60 9.53
C ASP A 139 -26.16 -76.19 11.02
N PRO A 140 -26.75 -76.91 12.00
CA PRO A 140 -26.81 -76.48 13.40
C PRO A 140 -25.55 -76.71 14.25
N THR A 141 -24.45 -77.23 13.69
CA THR A 141 -23.39 -77.86 14.51
C THR A 141 -22.02 -77.26 14.27
N ARG A 142 -21.82 -75.97 14.58
CA ARG A 142 -20.46 -75.39 14.67
C ARG A 142 -20.40 -74.07 15.44
N THR A 143 -20.72 -74.13 16.72
CA THR A 143 -20.23 -73.14 17.68
C THR A 143 -19.30 -73.86 18.65
N VAL A 144 -18.06 -73.37 18.73
CA VAL A 144 -17.03 -73.54 19.77
C VAL A 144 -15.68 -73.68 19.08
N SER A 145 -14.94 -72.58 19.04
CA SER A 145 -13.49 -72.60 19.26
C SER A 145 -13.04 -71.18 19.58
N THR A 146 -12.93 -70.98 20.88
CA THR A 146 -12.55 -69.76 21.59
C THR A 146 -11.03 -69.74 21.74
N THR A 147 -10.47 -68.53 21.67
CA THR A 147 -9.25 -68.03 22.34
C THR A 147 -7.93 -68.76 22.08
N ASN A 148 -7.00 -68.09 21.36
CA ASN A 148 -5.53 -68.11 21.58
C ASN A 148 -4.80 -67.19 20.57
N GLY A 149 -5.03 -65.86 20.57
CA GLY A 149 -4.45 -64.99 19.52
C GLY A 149 -4.26 -63.50 19.82
N LEU A 150 -4.05 -63.08 21.07
CA LEU A 150 -3.99 -61.65 21.41
C LEU A 150 -2.62 -60.98 21.11
N GLU A 151 -1.50 -61.68 21.27
CA GLU A 151 -0.13 -61.15 21.05
C GLU A 151 0.18 -60.69 19.60
N PRO A 152 -0.08 -61.49 18.55
CA PRO A 152 0.17 -61.08 17.17
C PRO A 152 -0.79 -60.00 16.66
N GLN A 153 -1.84 -59.70 17.41
CA GLN A 153 -2.83 -58.67 17.08
C GLN A 153 -2.33 -57.30 17.56
N THR A 154 -1.79 -57.21 18.77
CA THR A 154 -1.12 -56.00 19.31
C THR A 154 0.12 -55.61 18.51
N PHE A 155 0.94 -56.58 18.09
CA PHE A 155 2.13 -56.28 17.28
C PHE A 155 1.77 -55.76 15.89
N ARG A 156 0.73 -56.33 15.26
CA ARG A 156 0.21 -55.82 13.99
C ARG A 156 -0.29 -54.39 14.11
N GLN A 157 -1.01 -54.09 15.18
CA GLN A 157 -1.58 -52.78 15.42
C GLN A 157 -0.50 -51.72 15.65
N LEU A 158 0.55 -52.03 16.43
CA LEU A 158 1.71 -51.15 16.57
C LEU A 158 2.44 -50.92 15.24
N ASN A 159 2.52 -51.94 14.38
CA ASN A 159 3.16 -51.82 13.08
C ASN A 159 2.33 -50.95 12.13
N GLU A 160 1.01 -51.09 12.15
CA GLU A 160 0.06 -50.22 11.42
C GLU A 160 0.16 -48.76 11.91
N ASP A 161 0.21 -48.52 13.22
CA ASP A 161 0.41 -47.18 13.78
C ASP A 161 1.75 -46.57 13.38
N THR A 162 2.79 -47.40 13.28
CA THR A 162 4.13 -46.96 12.84
C THR A 162 4.14 -46.58 11.36
N GLU A 163 3.42 -47.30 10.50
CA GLU A 163 3.26 -46.93 9.09
C GLU A 163 2.41 -45.66 8.94
N ASN A 164 1.31 -45.53 9.67
CA ASN A 164 0.48 -44.31 9.67
C ASN A 164 1.29 -43.07 10.09
N LEU A 165 2.11 -43.18 11.14
CA LEU A 165 2.98 -42.09 11.58
C LEU A 165 4.05 -41.72 10.55
N LYS A 166 4.55 -42.69 9.77
CA LYS A 166 5.48 -42.40 8.66
C LYS A 166 4.79 -41.61 7.56
N ASP A 167 3.58 -42.01 7.20
CA ASP A 167 2.76 -41.31 6.21
C ASP A 167 2.44 -39.88 6.67
N ASP A 168 2.09 -39.69 7.95
CA ASP A 168 1.87 -38.37 8.54
C ASP A 168 3.12 -37.48 8.47
N ILE A 169 4.29 -38.05 8.80
CA ILE A 169 5.57 -37.33 8.69
C ILE A 169 5.87 -36.94 7.23
N GLU A 170 5.56 -37.81 6.26
CA GLU A 170 5.75 -37.52 4.85
C GLU A 170 4.77 -36.45 4.35
N ALA A 171 3.50 -36.51 4.77
CA ALA A 171 2.51 -35.48 4.53
C ALA A 171 2.96 -34.11 5.08
N TYR A 172 3.45 -34.06 6.33
CA TYR A 172 3.98 -32.83 6.91
C TYR A 172 5.22 -32.30 6.18
N LYS A 173 6.10 -33.17 5.68
CA LYS A 173 7.24 -32.75 4.86
C LYS A 173 6.80 -32.12 3.55
N ILE A 174 5.78 -32.70 2.89
CA ILE A 174 5.22 -32.15 1.65
C ILE A 174 4.54 -30.81 1.93
N GLN A 175 3.75 -30.71 2.99
CA GLN A 175 3.10 -29.47 3.41
C GLN A 175 4.15 -28.39 3.72
N ASN A 176 5.22 -28.73 4.44
CA ASN A 176 6.28 -27.77 4.75
C ASN A 176 6.99 -27.27 3.47
N LYS A 177 7.26 -28.16 2.51
CA LYS A 177 7.79 -27.76 1.19
C LYS A 177 6.84 -26.82 0.45
N PHE A 178 5.55 -27.12 0.46
CA PHE A 178 4.53 -26.29 -0.15
C PHE A 178 4.46 -24.90 0.51
N LEU A 179 4.38 -24.85 1.85
CA LEU A 179 4.38 -23.62 2.63
C LEU A 179 5.64 -22.78 2.39
N ASN A 180 6.82 -23.40 2.32
CA ASN A 180 8.06 -22.70 1.99
C ASN A 180 8.02 -22.10 0.57
N SER A 181 7.40 -22.80 -0.38
CA SER A 181 7.22 -22.30 -1.75
C SER A 181 6.22 -21.15 -1.82
N GLU A 182 5.11 -21.22 -1.07
CA GLU A 182 4.13 -20.13 -0.95
C GLU A 182 4.76 -18.91 -0.27
N LEU A 183 5.50 -19.10 0.82
CA LEU A 183 6.21 -18.02 1.50
C LEU A 183 7.19 -17.33 0.54
N TYR A 184 7.94 -18.09 -0.25
CA TYR A 184 8.84 -17.53 -1.25
C TYR A 184 8.10 -16.72 -2.32
N GLN A 185 6.97 -17.24 -2.83
CA GLN A 185 6.17 -16.51 -3.82
C GLN A 185 5.54 -15.25 -3.24
N LEU A 186 4.99 -15.31 -2.03
CA LEU A 186 4.45 -14.16 -1.31
C LEU A 186 5.52 -13.11 -1.06
N THR A 187 6.71 -13.52 -0.62
CA THR A 187 7.85 -12.62 -0.41
C THR A 187 8.26 -11.93 -1.71
N LYS A 188 8.27 -12.67 -2.83
CA LYS A 188 8.58 -12.10 -4.15
C LYS A 188 7.52 -11.11 -4.62
N LEU A 189 6.24 -11.41 -4.44
CA LEU A 189 5.14 -10.50 -4.78
C LEU A 189 5.20 -9.23 -3.92
N TRP A 190 5.47 -9.38 -2.62
CA TRP A 190 5.62 -8.27 -1.69
C TRP A 190 6.80 -7.35 -2.09
N LEU A 191 7.96 -7.93 -2.41
CA LEU A 191 9.13 -7.16 -2.83
C LEU A 191 8.85 -6.37 -4.13
N ASN A 192 8.21 -7.02 -5.12
CA ASN A 192 7.82 -6.36 -6.36
C ASN A 192 6.82 -5.22 -6.13
N SER A 193 5.82 -5.44 -5.27
CA SER A 193 4.82 -4.42 -4.92
C SER A 193 5.47 -3.22 -4.22
N SER A 194 6.36 -3.48 -3.25
CA SER A 194 7.10 -2.45 -2.53
C SER A 194 8.01 -1.65 -3.48
N GLU A 195 8.68 -2.31 -4.42
CA GLU A 195 9.52 -1.63 -5.42
C GLU A 195 8.68 -0.77 -6.39
N GLN A 196 7.52 -1.26 -6.80
CA GLN A 196 6.59 -0.49 -7.62
C GLN A 196 6.09 0.76 -6.88
N GLU A 197 5.72 0.64 -5.60
CA GLU A 197 5.30 1.77 -4.76
C GLU A 197 6.41 2.81 -4.62
N LYS A 198 7.65 2.38 -4.31
CA LYS A 198 8.82 3.27 -4.26
C LYS A 198 9.02 4.01 -5.57
N SER A 199 8.88 3.31 -6.72
CA SER A 199 9.01 3.92 -8.04
C SER A 199 7.92 4.97 -8.33
N LEU A 200 6.69 4.74 -7.85
CA LEU A 200 5.58 5.67 -7.99
C LEU A 200 5.79 6.89 -7.10
N MET A 201 6.24 6.70 -5.86
CA MET A 201 6.54 7.79 -4.93
C MET A 201 7.60 8.75 -5.51
N VAL A 202 8.68 8.21 -6.08
CA VAL A 202 9.71 9.02 -6.75
C VAL A 202 9.14 9.78 -7.96
N LYS A 203 8.27 9.14 -8.76
CA LYS A 203 7.60 9.81 -9.89
C LYS A 203 6.67 10.93 -9.42
N CYS A 204 5.91 10.72 -8.35
CA CYS A 204 5.05 11.75 -7.76
C CYS A 204 5.88 12.94 -7.27
N ALA A 205 6.93 12.69 -6.49
CA ALA A 205 7.84 13.74 -6.02
C ALA A 205 8.48 14.53 -7.18
N TYR A 206 8.89 13.84 -8.26
CA TYR A 206 9.40 14.49 -9.46
C TYR A 206 8.34 15.37 -10.15
N LEU A 207 7.11 14.88 -10.27
CA LEU A 207 6.01 15.63 -10.87
C LEU A 207 5.61 16.83 -10.02
N GLU A 208 5.58 16.70 -8.70
CA GLU A 208 5.35 17.79 -7.75
C GLU A 208 6.43 18.86 -7.87
N ALA A 209 7.72 18.47 -7.86
CA ALA A 209 8.82 19.40 -8.06
C ALA A 209 8.72 20.14 -9.40
N ARG A 210 8.31 19.43 -10.46
CA ARG A 210 8.10 20.03 -11.78
C ARG A 210 6.91 20.99 -11.81
N ASN A 211 5.81 20.64 -11.13
CA ASN A 211 4.66 21.54 -10.97
C ASN A 211 5.06 22.80 -10.23
N CYS A 212 5.74 22.68 -9.08
CA CYS A 212 6.24 23.85 -8.34
C CYS A 212 7.21 24.70 -9.17
N GLN A 213 8.06 24.08 -10.01
CA GLN A 213 8.94 24.81 -10.92
C GLN A 213 8.13 25.62 -11.95
N ILE A 214 7.08 25.02 -12.51
CA ILE A 214 6.21 25.65 -13.50
C ILE A 214 5.40 26.78 -12.85
N GLU A 215 4.82 26.54 -11.67
CA GLU A 215 4.13 27.55 -10.85
C GLU A 215 5.03 28.73 -10.55
N SER A 216 6.29 28.50 -10.14
CA SER A 216 7.27 29.56 -9.91
C SER A 216 7.53 30.40 -11.17
N ARG A 217 7.61 29.76 -12.35
CA ARG A 217 7.74 30.48 -13.63
C ARG A 217 6.50 31.34 -13.93
N TYR A 218 5.29 30.80 -13.71
CA TYR A 218 4.05 31.55 -13.90
C TYR A 218 3.94 32.73 -12.93
N LEU A 219 4.24 32.52 -11.65
CA LEU A 219 4.31 33.59 -10.65
C LEU A 219 5.34 34.66 -11.03
N GLY A 220 6.50 34.27 -11.57
CA GLY A 220 7.51 35.19 -12.08
C GLY A 220 7.04 36.02 -13.28
N VAL A 221 6.27 35.43 -14.20
CA VAL A 221 5.66 36.17 -15.33
C VAL A 221 4.57 37.11 -14.84
N LEU A 222 3.73 36.66 -13.90
CA LEU A 222 2.71 37.50 -13.26
C LEU A 222 3.34 38.68 -12.50
N GLY A 223 4.49 38.48 -11.85
CA GLY A 223 5.24 39.55 -11.19
C GLY A 223 5.73 40.60 -12.18
N LYS A 224 6.29 40.17 -13.31
CA LYS A 224 6.71 41.09 -14.40
C LYS A 224 5.53 41.84 -15.01
N LEU A 225 4.35 41.21 -15.12
CA LEU A 225 3.13 41.88 -15.57
C LEU A 225 2.64 42.91 -14.54
N GLN A 226 2.74 42.62 -13.25
CA GLN A 226 2.40 43.56 -12.18
C GLN A 226 3.31 44.80 -12.21
N GLU A 227 4.61 44.61 -12.46
CA GLU A 227 5.61 45.70 -12.55
C GLU A 227 5.50 46.53 -13.83
N ASN A 228 4.79 46.02 -14.86
CA ASN A 228 4.65 46.71 -16.13
C ASN A 228 3.73 47.94 -15.98
N LYS A 229 4.32 49.12 -16.19
CA LYS A 229 3.64 50.42 -16.03
C LYS A 229 2.57 50.68 -17.10
N VAL A 230 2.60 49.94 -18.21
CA VAL A 230 1.70 50.12 -19.37
C VAL A 230 0.28 49.56 -19.11
N LEU A 231 0.11 48.64 -18.16
CA LEU A 231 -1.19 48.05 -17.83
C LEU A 231 -2.08 49.00 -17.01
N GLU A 232 -3.40 48.96 -17.23
CA GLU A 232 -4.39 49.72 -16.48
C GLU A 232 -4.38 49.32 -14.98
N PRO A 233 -4.64 50.25 -14.04
CA PRO A 233 -4.58 49.98 -12.61
C PRO A 233 -5.54 48.87 -12.15
N GLY A 234 -6.71 48.73 -12.78
CA GLY A 234 -7.65 47.64 -12.48
C GLY A 234 -7.14 46.24 -12.90
N GLN A 235 -6.37 46.14 -13.99
CA GLN A 235 -5.76 44.88 -14.43
C GLN A 235 -4.58 44.49 -13.53
N ARG A 236 -3.78 45.47 -13.08
CA ARG A 236 -2.72 45.24 -12.09
C ARG A 236 -3.27 44.78 -10.74
N GLU A 237 -4.45 45.25 -10.35
CA GLU A 237 -5.10 44.85 -9.11
C GLU A 237 -5.69 43.43 -9.20
N ALA A 238 -6.21 43.03 -10.38
CA ALA A 238 -6.62 41.65 -10.65
C ALA A 238 -5.42 40.66 -10.62
N VAL A 239 -4.28 41.03 -11.21
CA VAL A 239 -3.03 40.23 -11.13
C VAL A 239 -2.53 40.12 -9.69
N ARG A 240 -2.68 41.19 -8.88
CA ARG A 240 -2.29 41.19 -7.46
C ARG A 240 -3.16 40.29 -6.60
N LYS A 241 -4.47 40.20 -6.90
CA LYS A 241 -5.39 39.26 -6.24
C LYS A 241 -5.04 37.81 -6.57
N LEU A 242 -4.74 37.51 -7.82
CA LEU A 242 -4.30 36.17 -8.25
C LEU A 242 -2.95 35.73 -7.66
N GLN A 243 -2.08 36.67 -7.26
CA GLN A 243 -0.83 36.37 -6.55
C GLN A 243 -0.97 36.35 -5.01
N GLY A 244 -1.97 37.05 -4.47
CA GLY A 244 -2.18 37.22 -3.03
C GLY A 244 -3.15 36.21 -2.41
N GLU A 245 -3.93 35.49 -3.23
CA GLU A 245 -4.70 34.34 -2.79
C GLU A 245 -3.78 33.12 -2.78
N ASP A 246 -3.12 32.93 -1.63
CA ASP A 246 -2.33 31.75 -1.33
C ASP A 246 -3.23 30.50 -1.36
N PRO A 247 -3.18 29.64 -2.40
CA PRO A 247 -3.96 28.40 -2.42
C PRO A 247 -3.53 27.45 -1.30
N LEU A 248 -2.33 27.66 -0.75
CA LEU A 248 -1.74 26.83 0.29
C LEU A 248 -2.33 27.10 1.68
N GLN A 249 -2.95 28.26 1.92
CA GLN A 249 -3.48 28.55 3.26
C GLN A 249 -4.84 27.88 3.52
N GLY A 250 -5.61 27.58 2.47
CA GLY A 250 -6.85 26.80 2.56
C GLY A 250 -6.58 25.31 2.86
N ASP A 251 -5.60 24.72 2.19
CA ASP A 251 -5.35 23.27 2.26
C ASP A 251 -4.53 22.87 3.51
N LEU A 252 -3.61 23.72 3.98
CA LEU A 252 -2.79 23.43 5.15
C LEU A 252 -3.59 23.40 6.47
N ASN A 253 -4.74 24.06 6.53
CA ASN A 253 -5.56 24.12 7.74
C ASN A 253 -6.49 22.89 7.87
N ASP A 254 -6.92 22.32 6.75
CA ASP A 254 -7.73 21.10 6.71
C ASP A 254 -6.86 19.83 6.86
N VAL A 255 -5.63 19.83 6.33
CA VAL A 255 -4.66 18.74 6.54
C VAL A 255 -4.09 18.74 7.97
N ARG A 256 -3.87 19.92 8.59
CA ARG A 256 -3.39 20.01 10.00
C ARG A 256 -4.39 19.50 11.03
N LYS A 257 -5.69 19.45 10.71
CA LYS A 257 -6.74 18.94 11.60
C LYS A 257 -6.98 17.44 11.46
N LEU A 258 -6.54 16.83 10.35
CA LEU A 258 -6.77 15.41 10.06
C LEU A 258 -5.57 14.50 10.37
N ASN A 259 -4.42 15.05 10.78
CA ASN A 259 -3.24 14.26 11.12
C ASN A 259 -3.02 14.24 12.65
N PRO A 260 -3.56 13.25 13.40
CA PRO A 260 -3.46 13.20 14.86
C PRO A 260 -2.04 12.92 15.38
N VAL A 261 -1.11 12.56 14.48
CA VAL A 261 0.28 12.23 14.78
C VAL A 261 1.17 13.34 14.21
N ARG A 262 1.73 14.18 15.08
CA ARG A 262 2.86 15.03 14.68
C ARG A 262 4.01 14.10 14.31
N GLU A 263 4.39 14.09 13.04
CA GLU A 263 5.49 13.26 12.52
C GLU A 263 6.87 13.71 13.04
N HIS A 264 6.96 14.92 13.60
CA HIS A 264 8.20 15.54 14.06
C HIS A 264 8.09 16.00 15.52
N ASP A 265 9.21 15.97 16.25
CA ASP A 265 9.34 16.40 17.64
C ASP A 265 9.40 17.93 17.79
N GLU A 266 9.53 18.41 19.03
CA GLU A 266 9.61 19.84 19.36
C GLU A 266 10.83 20.56 18.75
N TYR A 267 11.80 19.81 18.22
CA TYR A 267 13.02 20.32 17.60
C TYR A 267 13.06 20.06 16.08
N GLY A 268 12.00 19.46 15.51
CA GLY A 268 11.88 19.19 14.09
C GLY A 268 12.48 17.86 13.63
N PHE A 269 12.84 16.94 14.54
CA PHE A 269 13.30 15.59 14.19
C PHE A 269 12.11 14.65 14.01
N LYS A 270 12.15 13.80 12.97
CA LYS A 270 11.12 12.77 12.76
C LYS A 270 11.04 11.83 13.97
N ILE A 271 9.85 11.68 14.55
CA ILE A 271 9.60 10.77 15.70
C ILE A 271 9.44 9.32 15.21
N ILE A 272 8.91 9.13 14.00
CA ILE A 272 8.67 7.81 13.42
C ILE A 272 9.62 7.62 12.23
N PRO A 273 10.56 6.67 12.29
CA PRO A 273 11.38 6.29 11.14
C PRO A 273 10.53 5.68 10.02
N ASP A 274 10.90 5.93 8.78
CA ASP A 274 10.24 5.36 7.60
C ASP A 274 10.64 3.88 7.44
N TYR A 275 9.92 2.99 8.11
CA TYR A 275 10.12 1.54 7.98
C TYR A 275 9.39 0.99 6.74
N GLU A 276 10.05 0.05 6.04
CA GLU A 276 9.57 -0.56 4.79
C GLU A 276 8.41 -1.58 4.97
N VAL A 277 8.04 -1.90 6.21
CA VAL A 277 7.00 -2.89 6.53
C VAL A 277 5.87 -2.20 7.31
N GLU A 278 4.66 -2.24 6.77
CA GLU A 278 3.46 -1.58 7.31
C GLU A 278 3.20 -1.93 8.77
N ASP A 279 3.39 -3.19 9.15
CA ASP A 279 3.19 -3.66 10.54
C ASP A 279 4.24 -3.08 11.50
N ILE A 280 5.49 -2.92 11.05
CA ILE A 280 6.55 -2.29 11.87
C ILE A 280 6.28 -0.79 11.99
N LYS A 281 5.80 -0.15 10.92
CA LYS A 281 5.37 1.25 10.93
C LYS A 281 4.17 1.46 11.86
N LEU A 282 3.22 0.52 11.88
CA LEU A 282 2.08 0.53 12.78
C LEU A 282 2.51 0.35 14.24
N LEU A 283 3.39 -0.62 14.53
CA LEU A 283 3.96 -0.82 15.86
C LEU A 283 4.74 0.42 16.34
N ALA A 284 5.55 1.03 15.47
CA ALA A 284 6.25 2.27 15.79
C ALA A 284 5.29 3.44 16.07
N LYS A 285 4.18 3.54 15.32
CA LYS A 285 3.11 4.52 15.57
C LYS A 285 2.42 4.28 16.91
N ILE A 286 2.08 3.03 17.24
CA ILE A 286 1.46 2.65 18.52
C ILE A 286 2.40 2.99 19.67
N GLN A 287 3.68 2.61 19.56
CA GLN A 287 4.69 2.89 20.58
C GLN A 287 4.94 4.40 20.74
N ALA A 288 5.01 5.16 19.64
CA ALA A 288 5.12 6.62 19.69
C ALA A 288 3.89 7.25 20.37
N GLN A 289 2.69 6.72 20.10
CA GLN A 289 1.45 7.17 20.71
C GLN A 289 1.37 6.81 22.21
N GLU A 290 1.90 5.67 22.62
CA GLU A 290 2.02 5.25 24.01
C GLU A 290 3.04 6.10 24.79
N ILE A 291 4.23 6.33 24.21
CA ILE A 291 5.21 7.26 24.78
C ILE A 291 4.60 8.66 24.91
N ARG A 292 3.80 9.08 23.93
CA ARG A 292 3.09 10.36 23.94
C ARG A 292 2.00 10.41 25.01
N SER A 293 1.19 9.36 25.18
CA SER A 293 0.15 9.34 26.21
C SER A 293 0.78 9.43 27.60
N HIS A 294 1.88 8.70 27.84
CA HIS A 294 2.67 8.81 29.06
C HIS A 294 3.31 10.19 29.23
N SER A 295 3.79 10.81 28.14
CA SER A 295 4.38 12.16 28.18
C SER A 295 3.34 13.25 28.43
N LEU A 296 2.16 13.17 27.81
CA LEU A 296 1.04 14.10 28.00
C LEU A 296 0.48 14.02 29.43
N LEU A 297 0.28 12.80 29.96
CA LEU A 297 -0.12 12.59 31.35
C LEU A 297 0.91 13.15 32.35
N ARG A 298 2.20 13.10 32.00
CA ARG A 298 3.28 13.72 32.80
C ARG A 298 3.33 15.25 32.65
N GLN A 299 3.03 15.76 31.45
CA GLN A 299 3.07 17.18 31.07
C GLN A 299 1.91 17.99 31.67
N GLU A 300 0.69 17.44 31.70
CA GLU A 300 -0.49 18.16 32.20
C GLU A 300 -0.47 18.39 33.73
N ALA A 301 0.07 17.45 34.51
CA ALA A 301 0.12 17.57 35.98
C ALA A 301 1.44 18.14 36.52
N GLY A 302 2.59 17.81 35.91
CA GLY A 302 3.92 18.18 36.41
C GLY A 302 4.50 19.43 35.77
N ASP A 303 4.40 19.58 34.45
CA ASP A 303 5.13 20.61 33.71
C ASP A 303 4.52 22.00 33.87
N ARG A 304 3.19 22.14 34.04
CA ARG A 304 2.56 23.44 34.32
C ARG A 304 2.98 23.99 35.68
N LEU A 305 3.16 23.12 36.68
CA LEU A 305 3.69 23.48 37.99
C LEU A 305 5.19 23.78 37.92
N LEU A 306 5.97 23.02 37.15
CA LEU A 306 7.41 23.27 36.95
C LEU A 306 7.66 24.57 36.17
N LEU A 307 6.89 24.84 35.12
CA LEU A 307 6.94 26.09 34.36
C LEU A 307 6.60 27.28 35.25
N GLY A 308 5.57 27.15 36.11
CA GLY A 308 5.25 28.16 37.12
C GLY A 308 6.40 28.40 38.12
N ARG A 309 7.06 27.34 38.60
CA ARG A 309 8.24 27.46 39.47
C ARG A 309 9.44 28.09 38.76
N TRP A 310 9.68 27.76 37.48
CA TRP A 310 10.70 28.39 36.65
C TRP A 310 10.39 29.87 36.41
N ALA A 311 9.14 30.21 36.11
CA ALA A 311 8.68 31.59 35.94
C ALA A 311 8.81 32.39 37.25
N GLN A 312 8.51 31.78 38.40
CA GLN A 312 8.70 32.43 39.72
C GLN A 312 10.18 32.65 40.05
N TYR A 313 11.05 31.68 39.75
CA TYR A 313 12.48 31.80 39.99
C TYR A 313 13.17 32.81 39.05
N LEU A 314 12.71 32.90 37.79
CA LEU A 314 13.27 33.76 36.75
C LEU A 314 12.61 35.15 36.65
N GLY A 315 11.36 35.28 37.09
CA GLY A 315 10.45 36.43 36.89
C GLY A 315 10.80 37.72 37.63
N GLY A 316 12.02 37.85 38.13
CA GLY A 316 12.52 39.07 38.77
C GLY A 316 14.02 39.27 38.67
N ARG A 317 14.74 38.45 37.88
CA ARG A 317 16.21 38.55 37.73
C ARG A 317 16.61 38.83 36.28
N PRO A 318 17.60 39.69 36.03
CA PRO A 318 18.19 39.84 34.70
C PRO A 318 18.92 38.56 34.26
N ALA A 319 19.16 38.43 32.94
CA ALA A 319 19.65 37.20 32.32
C ALA A 319 20.96 36.65 32.90
N ASP A 320 21.80 37.52 33.48
CA ASP A 320 23.17 37.21 33.90
C ASP A 320 23.34 37.00 35.42
N ASN A 321 22.31 37.22 36.24
CA ASN A 321 22.39 37.15 37.71
C ASN A 321 21.70 35.91 38.31
N LEU A 322 21.89 34.74 37.69
CA LEU A 322 21.55 33.48 38.34
C LEU A 322 22.65 33.13 39.36
N CYS A 323 22.27 32.61 40.53
CA CYS A 323 23.20 32.20 41.58
C CYS A 323 23.08 30.69 41.82
N PRO A 324 24.17 29.98 42.17
CA PRO A 324 24.08 28.59 42.61
C PRO A 324 23.24 28.48 43.89
N SER A 325 22.07 27.85 43.80
CA SER A 325 21.17 27.61 44.94
C SER A 325 20.71 26.15 44.96
N SER A 326 20.32 25.65 46.13
CA SER A 326 19.73 24.31 46.29
C SER A 326 18.43 24.19 45.50
N GLU A 327 17.65 25.28 45.44
CA GLU A 327 16.44 25.40 44.64
C GLU A 327 16.73 25.28 43.14
N LEU A 328 17.71 26.00 42.60
CA LEU A 328 18.11 25.88 41.19
C LEU A 328 18.59 24.47 40.85
N LYS A 329 19.34 23.83 41.77
CA LYS A 329 19.77 22.44 41.60
C LYS A 329 18.57 21.48 41.52
N SER A 330 17.53 21.71 42.31
CA SER A 330 16.29 20.93 42.27
C SER A 330 15.51 21.15 40.97
N LEU A 331 15.41 22.40 40.50
CA LEU A 331 14.74 22.77 39.24
C LEU A 331 15.45 22.18 38.02
N LEU A 332 16.79 22.21 38.00
CA LEU A 332 17.58 21.58 36.93
C LEU A 332 17.37 20.07 36.85
N ARG A 333 17.22 19.39 38.00
CA ARG A 333 16.92 17.94 38.05
C ARG A 333 15.47 17.63 37.63
N GLY A 334 14.55 18.57 37.87
CA GLY A 334 13.16 18.49 37.42
C GLY A 334 12.97 18.74 35.92
N GLY A 335 14.01 19.21 35.23
CA GLY A 335 13.97 19.51 33.80
C GLY A 335 13.83 21.01 33.52
N VAL A 336 14.53 21.47 32.47
CA VAL A 336 14.48 22.86 32.01
C VAL A 336 13.51 22.97 30.83
N PRO A 337 12.44 23.79 30.92
CA PRO A 337 11.54 24.08 29.80
C PRO A 337 12.28 24.66 28.59
N CYS A 338 11.80 24.35 27.38
CA CYS A 338 12.42 24.77 26.12
C CYS A 338 12.73 26.28 26.07
N GLU A 339 11.78 27.11 26.52
CA GLU A 339 11.88 28.57 26.56
C GLU A 339 13.07 29.08 27.39
N TYR A 340 13.41 28.38 28.48
CA TYR A 340 14.47 28.80 29.40
C TYR A 340 15.81 28.09 29.16
N ARG A 341 15.86 27.05 28.31
CA ARG A 341 17.10 26.29 28.00
C ARG A 341 18.25 27.19 27.55
N PRO A 342 18.11 28.09 26.57
CA PRO A 342 19.24 28.91 26.10
C PRO A 342 19.82 29.79 27.22
N ARG A 343 18.96 30.33 28.08
CA ARG A 343 19.36 31.21 29.19
C ARG A 343 20.06 30.43 30.30
N VAL A 344 19.44 29.34 30.75
CA VAL A 344 19.94 28.51 31.86
C VAL A 344 21.24 27.81 31.49
N TRP A 345 21.31 27.17 30.31
CA TRP A 345 22.51 26.46 29.88
C TRP A 345 23.68 27.39 29.63
N ARG A 346 23.44 28.56 29.00
CA ARG A 346 24.46 29.59 28.83
C ARG A 346 25.04 30.04 30.17
N TRP A 347 24.19 30.23 31.18
CA TRP A 347 24.66 30.57 32.51
C TRP A 347 25.46 29.43 33.17
N VAL A 348 24.98 28.19 33.13
CA VAL A 348 25.70 27.03 33.72
C VAL A 348 27.09 26.89 33.10
N VAL A 349 27.18 27.02 31.77
CA VAL A 349 28.46 26.99 31.05
C VAL A 349 29.33 28.17 31.45
N ARG A 350 28.79 29.40 31.47
CA ARG A 350 29.53 30.60 31.87
C ARG A 350 30.10 30.48 33.27
N VAL A 351 29.33 30.02 34.26
CA VAL A 351 29.83 29.86 35.65
C VAL A 351 31.00 28.88 35.71
N ARG A 352 30.91 27.75 35.00
CA ARG A 352 31.99 26.74 35.00
C ARG A 352 33.23 27.17 34.22
N THR A 353 33.04 27.96 33.16
CA THR A 353 34.12 28.36 32.25
C THR A 353 34.59 29.80 32.48
N ARG A 354 34.03 30.52 33.46
CA ARG A 354 34.29 31.94 33.73
C ARG A 354 35.77 32.28 33.81
N ALA A 355 36.52 31.51 34.59
CA ALA A 355 37.97 31.73 34.76
C ALA A 355 38.76 31.51 33.45
N LEU A 356 38.28 30.67 32.54
CA LEU A 356 38.90 30.47 31.22
C LEU A 356 38.53 31.59 30.24
N TRP A 357 37.28 32.06 30.27
CA TRP A 357 36.82 33.19 29.46
C TRP A 357 37.49 34.50 29.87
N GLU A 358 37.64 34.76 31.17
CA GLU A 358 38.33 35.96 31.67
C GLU A 358 39.82 35.96 31.30
N ARG A 359 40.45 34.78 31.21
CA ARG A 359 41.85 34.65 30.77
C ARG A 359 42.03 34.77 29.27
N HIS A 360 41.03 34.35 28.47
CA HIS A 360 41.11 34.35 27.01
C HIS A 360 39.76 34.68 26.37
N PRO A 361 39.34 35.95 26.35
CA PRO A 361 38.02 36.36 25.85
C PRO A 361 37.82 36.05 24.36
N ASP A 362 38.89 36.16 23.56
CA ASP A 362 38.83 35.96 22.11
C ASP A 362 39.14 34.52 21.67
N ARG A 363 39.33 33.58 22.62
CA ARG A 363 39.80 32.21 22.30
C ARG A 363 38.84 31.47 21.37
N TYR A 364 37.53 31.66 21.51
CA TYR A 364 36.55 31.01 20.64
C TYR A 364 36.64 31.55 19.20
N GLN A 365 36.83 32.86 19.02
CA GLN A 365 37.04 33.48 17.71
C GLN A 365 38.39 33.12 17.12
N GLN A 366 39.45 33.03 17.93
CA GLN A 366 40.76 32.56 17.50
C GLN A 366 40.72 31.09 17.08
N VAL A 367 40.06 30.20 17.82
CA VAL A 367 39.93 28.79 17.41
C VAL A 367 39.10 28.65 16.13
N GLY A 368 38.03 29.44 15.97
CA GLY A 368 37.23 29.49 14.74
C GLY A 368 38.02 30.06 13.54
N GLY A 369 38.84 31.09 13.75
CA GLY A 369 39.69 31.71 12.73
C GLY A 369 40.95 30.90 12.39
N ILE A 370 41.51 30.16 13.36
CA ILE A 370 42.61 29.21 13.15
C ILE A 370 42.10 27.97 12.39
N GLY A 371 40.86 27.54 12.63
CA GLY A 371 40.21 26.46 11.85
C GLY A 371 39.96 26.81 10.39
N LEU A 372 39.71 28.08 10.06
CA LEU A 372 39.60 28.56 8.68
C LEU A 372 40.96 28.67 7.96
N SER A 373 42.05 28.83 8.70
CA SER A 373 43.41 28.97 8.14
C SER A 373 44.25 27.68 8.18
N LYS A 374 43.86 26.69 8.98
CA LYS A 374 44.39 25.31 8.93
C LYS A 374 43.24 24.35 8.60
N PHE A 375 43.04 24.09 7.30
CA PHE A 375 42.22 22.98 6.81
C PHE A 375 42.85 21.64 7.28
N THR A 376 42.51 21.22 8.49
CA THR A 376 42.82 19.87 8.96
C THR A 376 41.76 18.90 8.47
N LEU A 377 42.18 17.70 8.04
CA LEU A 377 41.36 16.55 7.61
C LEU A 377 40.12 16.28 8.48
N GLN A 378 40.17 16.67 9.75
CA GLN A 378 39.07 16.57 10.71
C GLN A 378 37.86 17.44 10.37
N CYS A 379 38.05 18.60 9.72
CA CYS A 379 36.94 19.44 9.24
C CYS A 379 36.23 18.79 8.06
N SER A 380 36.96 18.15 7.14
CA SER A 380 36.37 17.39 6.03
C SER A 380 35.60 16.16 6.53
N SER A 381 36.14 15.44 7.51
CA SER A 381 35.44 14.34 8.19
C SER A 381 34.19 14.80 8.96
N GLN A 382 34.24 15.95 9.63
CA GLN A 382 33.07 16.52 10.30
C GLN A 382 32.02 17.03 9.31
N SER A 383 32.40 17.64 8.19
CA SER A 383 31.46 18.05 7.14
C SER A 383 30.79 16.85 6.48
N LEU A 384 31.52 15.75 6.25
CA LEU A 384 30.96 14.49 5.75
C LEU A 384 30.02 13.84 6.76
N ASN A 385 30.38 13.84 8.05
CA ASN A 385 29.49 13.36 9.11
C ASN A 385 28.24 14.25 9.23
N LEU A 386 28.39 15.58 9.13
CA LEU A 386 27.28 16.52 9.18
C LEU A 386 26.35 16.33 7.98
N LEU A 387 26.90 16.15 6.77
CA LEU A 387 26.13 15.78 5.58
C LEU A 387 25.40 14.45 5.79
N TYR A 388 26.09 13.42 6.27
CA TYR A 388 25.49 12.10 6.48
C TYR A 388 24.38 12.12 7.55
N THR A 389 24.60 12.75 8.71
CA THR A 389 23.61 12.83 9.78
C THR A 389 22.44 13.75 9.42
N THR A 390 22.68 14.84 8.70
CA THR A 390 21.60 15.77 8.31
C THR A 390 20.78 15.18 7.15
N ILE A 391 21.41 14.51 6.19
CA ILE A 391 20.72 13.84 5.07
C ILE A 391 19.91 12.64 5.56
N GLN A 392 20.45 11.82 6.47
CA GLN A 392 19.69 10.71 7.07
C GLN A 392 18.49 11.18 7.90
N GLN A 393 18.53 12.38 8.49
CA GLN A 393 17.49 12.86 9.40
C GLN A 393 16.45 13.78 8.75
N PHE A 394 16.83 14.56 7.73
CA PHE A 394 15.91 15.51 7.08
C PHE A 394 15.40 15.06 5.71
N GLY A 395 15.82 13.88 5.21
CA GLY A 395 15.27 13.32 3.98
C GLY A 395 15.26 14.31 2.82
N VAL A 396 16.31 15.14 2.71
CA VAL A 396 16.46 16.05 1.57
C VAL A 396 17.05 15.24 0.42
N THR A 397 16.16 14.70 -0.41
CA THR A 397 16.44 14.38 -1.81
C THR A 397 16.19 15.61 -2.67
#